data_AF-A0A7C4U7P8-F1
#
_entry.id   AF-A0A7C4U7P8-F1
#
_cell.length_a   1.000
_cell.length_b   1.000
_cell.length_c   1.000
_cell.angle_alpha   90.00
_cell.angle_beta   90.00
_cell.angle_gamma   90.00
#
_symmetry.space_group_name_H-M   'P 1'
#
loop_
_entity.id
_entity.type
_entity.pdbx_description
1 polymer ?
#
loop_
_entity_poly.entity_id
_entity_poly.type
_entity_poly.pdbx_seq_one_letter_code
_entity_poly.pdbx_strand_id
1 'polypeptide(L)'
;MKKFLTTFAIFIIGSSFGAMIYLFVFPPFHLLPLDKMPSKIDDYLHLAMEKAEKAGVYNCCVEAPCTMCFLEGNLWNNQKAGRCNCADFVRQGKEPCPQCKKILSRNSNID
;
A
#
# COMPACT_ATOMS: atom_id res chain seq x y z
N MET A 1 7.42 -16.74 -46.90
CA MET A 1 7.31 -15.37 -46.33
C MET A 1 5.88 -14.95 -45.99
N LYS A 2 4.86 -15.13 -46.86
CA LYS A 2 3.45 -14.74 -46.55
C LYS A 2 2.89 -15.28 -45.23
N LYS A 3 3.06 -16.58 -44.95
CA LYS A 3 2.58 -17.21 -43.69
C LYS A 3 3.23 -16.62 -42.44
N PHE A 4 4.51 -16.26 -42.52
CA PHE A 4 5.24 -15.63 -41.42
C PHE A 4 4.74 -14.20 -41.18
N LEU A 5 4.50 -13.44 -42.25
CA LEU A 5 3.97 -12.08 -42.18
C LEU A 5 2.57 -12.03 -41.51
N THR A 6 1.70 -12.98 -41.85
CA THR A 6 0.36 -13.09 -41.25
C THR A 6 0.41 -13.43 -39.77
N THR A 7 1.27 -14.35 -39.35
CA THR A 7 1.41 -14.71 -37.93
C THR A 7 1.96 -13.54 -37.12
N PHE A 8 2.94 -12.82 -37.66
CA PHE A 8 3.53 -11.66 -37.00
C PHE A 8 2.50 -10.51 -36.86
N ALA A 9 1.68 -10.27 -37.88
CA ALA A 9 0.62 -9.27 -37.84
C ALA A 9 -0.44 -9.59 -36.76
N ILE A 10 -0.87 -10.85 -36.64
CA ILE A 10 -1.82 -11.27 -35.61
C ILE A 10 -1.24 -11.04 -34.20
N PHE A 11 0.04 -11.32 -34.00
CA PHE A 11 0.70 -11.10 -32.72
C PHE A 11 0.75 -9.61 -32.34
N ILE A 12 1.07 -8.73 -33.30
CA ILE A 12 1.08 -7.28 -33.07
C ILE A 12 -0.33 -6.76 -32.75
N ILE A 13 -1.34 -7.20 -33.50
CA ILE A 13 -2.73 -6.77 -33.30
C ILE A 13 -3.22 -7.25 -31.92
N GLY A 14 -2.96 -8.51 -31.57
CA GLY A 14 -3.31 -9.07 -30.26
C GLY A 14 -2.63 -8.33 -29.10
N SER A 15 -1.34 -8.05 -29.22
CA SER A 15 -0.60 -7.29 -28.21
C SER A 15 -1.11 -5.86 -28.05
N SER A 16 -1.39 -5.18 -29.17
CA SER A 16 -1.91 -3.81 -29.18
C SER A 16 -3.31 -3.73 -28.56
N PHE A 17 -4.17 -4.69 -28.92
CA PHE A 17 -5.53 -4.77 -28.40
C PHE A 17 -5.54 -5.10 -26.90
N GLY A 18 -4.66 -5.99 -26.45
CA GLY A 18 -4.48 -6.30 -25.02
C GLY A 18 -4.05 -5.08 -24.21
N ALA A 19 -3.08 -4.31 -24.71
CA ALA A 19 -2.64 -3.07 -24.06
C ALA A 19 -3.77 -2.03 -23.96
N MET A 20 -4.59 -1.92 -25.00
CA MET A 20 -5.74 -1.01 -25.00
C MET A 20 -6.80 -1.41 -23.96
N ILE A 21 -7.14 -2.70 -23.87
CA ILE A 21 -8.07 -3.21 -22.85
C ILE A 21 -7.54 -2.92 -21.44
N TYR A 22 -6.25 -3.15 -21.21
CA TYR A 22 -5.63 -2.92 -19.91
C TYR A 22 -5.80 -1.46 -19.43
N LEU A 23 -5.57 -0.48 -20.31
CA LEU A 23 -5.73 0.94 -19.98
C LEU A 23 -7.19 1.33 -19.68
N PHE A 24 -8.15 0.68 -20.32
CA PHE A 24 -9.58 0.91 -20.05
C PHE A 24 -10.03 0.33 -18.72
N VAL A 25 -9.54 -0.85 -18.35
CA VAL A 25 -9.92 -1.54 -17.09
C VAL A 25 -9.15 -0.97 -15.89
N PHE A 26 -7.89 -0.56 -16.09
CA PHE A 26 -7.02 0.01 -15.07
C PHE A 26 -6.58 1.42 -15.49
N PRO A 27 -7.49 2.41 -15.39
CA PRO A 27 -7.14 3.77 -15.74
C PRO A 27 -6.01 4.27 -14.83
N PRO A 28 -5.05 5.05 -15.36
CA PRO A 28 -4.02 5.66 -14.55
C PRO A 28 -4.62 6.61 -13.52
N PHE A 29 -3.95 6.78 -12.38
CA PHE A 29 -4.49 7.49 -11.22
C PHE A 29 -4.99 8.91 -11.54
N HIS A 30 -4.29 9.65 -12.41
CA HIS A 30 -4.65 11.02 -12.79
C HIS A 30 -5.92 11.12 -13.67
N LEU A 31 -6.42 10.00 -14.19
CA LEU A 31 -7.68 9.93 -14.94
C LEU A 31 -8.86 9.43 -14.11
N LEU A 32 -8.63 9.07 -12.84
CA LEU A 32 -9.72 8.69 -11.94
C LEU A 32 -10.57 9.90 -11.56
N PRO A 33 -11.89 9.75 -11.43
CA PRO A 33 -12.72 10.81 -10.86
C PRO A 33 -12.39 11.00 -9.36
N LEU A 34 -12.58 12.23 -8.87
CA LEU A 34 -12.14 12.65 -7.53
C LEU A 34 -12.70 11.78 -6.40
N ASP A 35 -13.92 11.27 -6.54
CA ASP A 35 -14.58 10.40 -5.56
C ASP A 35 -13.95 9.00 -5.45
N LYS A 36 -13.22 8.56 -6.50
CA LYS A 36 -12.55 7.25 -6.53
C LYS A 36 -11.08 7.31 -6.10
N MET A 37 -10.47 8.49 -6.11
CA MET A 37 -9.08 8.65 -5.71
C MET A 37 -8.79 8.19 -4.26
N PRO A 38 -9.61 8.51 -3.24
CA PRO A 38 -9.32 8.13 -1.86
C PRO A 38 -9.21 6.61 -1.65
N SER A 39 -10.17 5.85 -2.20
CA SER A 39 -10.14 4.37 -2.13
C SER A 39 -8.91 3.81 -2.85
N LYS A 40 -8.53 4.40 -3.99
CA LYS A 40 -7.33 3.94 -4.71
C LYS A 40 -6.03 4.23 -3.95
N ILE A 41 -5.95 5.37 -3.25
CA ILE A 41 -4.82 5.70 -2.37
C ILE A 41 -4.75 4.68 -1.22
N ASP A 42 -5.90 4.35 -0.64
CA ASP A 42 -6.00 3.37 0.44
C ASP A 42 -5.48 1.98 0.00
N ASP A 43 -5.91 1.49 -1.17
CA ASP A 43 -5.40 0.24 -1.76
C ASP A 43 -3.87 0.24 -1.89
N TYR A 44 -3.31 1.34 -2.43
CA TYR A 44 -1.86 1.45 -2.61
C TYR A 44 -1.11 1.53 -1.27
N LEU A 45 -1.69 2.19 -0.27
CA LEU A 45 -1.11 2.25 1.07
C LEU A 45 -1.12 0.88 1.75
N HIS A 46 -2.24 0.17 1.68
CA HIS A 46 -2.35 -1.20 2.18
C HIS A 46 -1.31 -2.12 1.53
N LEU A 47 -1.20 -2.09 0.20
CA LEU A 47 -0.21 -2.90 -0.53
C LEU A 47 1.23 -2.54 -0.14
N ALA A 48 1.53 -1.25 0.05
CA ALA A 48 2.86 -0.81 0.45
C ALA A 48 3.20 -1.27 1.88
N MET A 49 2.23 -1.22 2.80
CA MET A 49 2.40 -1.71 4.17
C MET A 49 2.57 -3.23 4.22
N GLU A 50 1.78 -3.99 3.46
CA GLU A 50 1.91 -5.46 3.37
C GLU A 50 3.30 -5.86 2.88
N LYS A 51 3.84 -5.14 1.88
CA LYS A 51 5.22 -5.35 1.41
C LYS A 51 6.25 -5.04 2.49
N ALA A 52 6.04 -3.96 3.25
CA ALA A 52 6.94 -3.57 4.33
C ALA A 52 6.90 -4.58 5.50
N GLU A 53 5.73 -5.15 5.79
CA GLU A 53 5.54 -6.21 6.79
C GLU A 53 6.25 -7.48 6.36
N LYS A 54 6.07 -7.92 5.11
CA LYS A 54 6.80 -9.06 4.53
C LYS A 54 8.31 -8.86 4.53
N ALA A 55 8.77 -7.62 4.42
CA ALA A 55 10.19 -7.26 4.53
C ALA A 55 10.69 -7.16 5.97
N GLY A 56 9.82 -7.33 6.98
CA GLY A 56 10.17 -7.25 8.40
C GLY A 56 10.48 -5.83 8.89
N VAL A 57 10.11 -4.79 8.14
CA VAL A 57 10.37 -3.38 8.49
C VAL A 57 9.11 -2.62 8.91
N TYR A 58 7.99 -3.33 9.01
CA TYR A 58 6.71 -2.81 9.48
C TYR A 58 6.14 -3.68 10.58
N ASN A 59 6.15 -3.15 11.79
CA ASN A 59 5.71 -3.78 13.02
C ASN A 59 4.84 -2.79 13.80
N CYS A 60 3.60 -2.63 13.34
CA CYS A 60 2.62 -1.75 13.96
C CYS A 60 1.74 -2.50 14.96
N CYS A 61 1.20 -1.79 15.96
CA CYS A 61 0.29 -2.40 16.95
C CYS A 61 -1.16 -2.51 16.46
N VAL A 62 -1.44 -2.04 15.25
CA VAL A 62 -2.80 -1.97 14.70
C VAL A 62 -2.77 -2.52 13.28
N GLU A 63 -3.87 -3.16 12.88
CA GLU A 63 -4.06 -3.52 11.49
C GLU A 63 -4.10 -2.25 10.62
N ALA A 64 -3.61 -2.39 9.39
CA ALA A 64 -3.48 -1.29 8.45
C ALA A 64 -4.84 -0.59 8.18
N PRO A 65 -4.82 0.71 7.82
CA PRO A 65 -3.63 1.51 7.54
C PRO A 65 -3.16 2.35 8.74
N CYS A 66 -1.99 2.02 9.33
CA CYS A 66 -1.27 2.95 10.20
C CYS A 66 -0.46 3.93 9.35
N THR A 67 -1.12 4.99 8.91
CA THR A 67 -0.54 6.01 8.03
C THR A 67 0.49 6.88 8.73
N MET A 68 0.35 7.13 10.03
CA MET A 68 1.21 8.09 10.73
C MET A 68 2.66 7.60 10.78
N CYS A 69 2.88 6.32 11.12
CA CYS A 69 4.23 5.77 11.12
C CYS A 69 4.75 5.54 9.70
N PHE A 70 3.90 5.23 8.73
CA PHE A 70 4.35 4.77 7.43
C PHE A 70 4.71 5.90 6.46
N LEU A 71 3.98 7.02 6.48
CA LEU A 71 4.10 8.05 5.45
C LEU A 71 5.35 8.94 5.61
N GLU A 72 5.76 9.22 6.84
CA GLU A 72 6.81 10.20 7.14
C GLU A 72 7.78 9.68 8.19
N GLY A 73 9.03 10.14 8.16
CA GLY A 73 10.02 9.83 9.19
C GLY A 73 9.62 10.40 10.55
N ASN A 74 9.60 9.57 11.59
CA ASN A 74 9.26 9.93 12.96
C ASN A 74 10.00 9.02 13.97
N LEU A 75 9.79 9.25 15.26
CA LEU A 75 10.50 8.51 16.30
C LEU A 75 10.14 7.00 16.31
N TRP A 76 8.90 6.62 15.93
CA TRP A 76 8.43 5.23 15.92
C TRP A 76 8.83 4.45 14.68
N ASN A 77 9.55 5.06 13.73
CA ASN A 77 10.08 4.40 12.54
C ASN A 77 11.58 4.68 12.31
N ASN A 78 12.29 5.13 13.35
CA ASN A 78 13.70 5.52 13.29
C ASN A 78 13.97 6.60 12.23
N GLN A 79 13.07 7.58 12.12
CA GLN A 79 13.14 8.69 11.17
C GLN A 79 13.16 8.27 9.69
N LYS A 80 12.56 7.12 9.37
CA LYS A 80 12.51 6.58 8.01
C LYS A 80 11.08 6.20 7.61
N ALA A 81 10.55 6.90 6.61
CA ALA A 81 9.28 6.55 5.98
C ALA A 81 9.30 5.12 5.40
N GLY A 82 8.11 4.55 5.20
CA GLY A 82 7.93 3.18 4.73
C GLY A 82 8.17 2.10 5.79
N ARG A 83 8.26 2.49 7.07
CA ARG A 83 8.57 1.59 8.20
C ARG A 83 7.68 1.87 9.40
N CYS A 84 7.63 0.92 10.32
CA CYS A 84 6.99 1.10 11.63
C CYS A 84 7.62 0.14 12.64
N ASN A 85 7.96 0.63 13.83
CA ASN A 85 8.50 -0.20 14.93
C ASN A 85 7.67 -0.01 16.21
N CYS A 86 6.42 0.45 16.09
CA CYS A 86 5.63 0.85 17.25
C CYS A 86 5.41 -0.32 18.23
N ALA A 87 5.23 -1.55 17.74
CA ALA A 87 5.04 -2.71 18.61
C ALA A 87 6.30 -3.02 19.44
N ASP A 88 7.50 -2.83 18.88
CA ASP A 88 8.76 -2.96 19.62
C ASP A 88 8.90 -1.88 20.70
N PHE A 89 8.48 -0.65 20.39
CA PHE A 89 8.48 0.45 21.37
C PHE A 89 7.59 0.11 22.57
N VAL A 90 6.38 -0.38 22.32
CA VAL A 90 5.46 -0.80 23.38
C VAL A 90 6.04 -1.94 24.21
N ARG A 91 6.63 -2.96 23.56
CA ARG A 91 7.29 -4.07 24.27
C ARG A 91 8.47 -3.61 25.15
N GLN A 92 9.13 -2.51 24.81
CA GLN A 92 10.20 -1.90 25.59
C GLN A 92 9.70 -0.95 26.69
N GLY A 93 8.38 -0.82 26.89
CA GLY A 93 7.80 0.13 27.85
C GLY A 93 7.89 1.60 27.40
N LYS A 94 8.16 1.86 26.12
CA LYS A 94 8.20 3.22 25.55
C LYS A 94 6.80 3.66 25.11
N GLU A 95 6.64 4.97 24.93
CA GLU A 95 5.35 5.54 24.54
C GLU A 95 4.92 5.06 23.13
N PRO A 96 3.70 4.49 22.99
CA PRO A 96 3.16 4.12 21.70
C PRO A 96 2.89 5.34 20.82
N CYS A 97 2.83 5.11 19.52
CA CYS A 97 2.41 6.13 18.58
C CYS A 97 0.94 6.56 18.84
N PRO A 98 0.54 7.81 18.57
CA PRO A 98 -0.82 8.29 18.84
C PRO A 98 -1.95 7.42 18.27
N GLN A 99 -1.75 6.81 17.10
CA GLN A 99 -2.75 5.90 16.51
C GLN A 99 -2.86 4.60 17.32
N CYS A 100 -1.72 4.00 17.71
CA CYS A 100 -1.70 2.82 18.57
C CYS A 100 -2.25 3.13 19.97
N LYS A 101 -1.92 4.28 20.55
CA LYS A 101 -2.39 4.73 21.87
C LYS A 101 -3.92 4.73 21.95
N LYS A 102 -4.59 5.29 20.93
CA LYS A 102 -6.07 5.34 20.86
C LYS A 102 -6.71 3.95 20.86
N ILE A 103 -6.12 2.99 20.16
CA ILE A 103 -6.66 1.63 20.05
C ILE A 103 -6.39 0.84 21.34
N LEU A 104 -5.16 0.91 21.86
CA LEU A 104 -4.81 0.27 23.13
C LEU A 104 -5.69 0.80 24.29
N SER A 105 -5.94 2.11 24.34
CA SER A 105 -6.83 2.69 25.35
C SER A 105 -8.29 2.30 25.19
N ARG A 106 -8.75 1.99 23.96
CA ARG A 106 -10.12 1.55 23.73
C ARG A 106 -10.29 0.11 24.24
N ASN A 107 -9.31 -0.75 23.97
CA ASN A 107 -9.37 -2.16 24.37
C ASN A 107 -9.26 -2.32 25.89
N SER A 108 -8.45 -1.48 26.57
CA SER A 108 -8.31 -1.52 28.03
C SER A 108 -9.53 -1.04 28.83
N ASN A 109 -10.56 -0.49 28.17
CA ASN A 109 -11.82 -0.05 28.79
C ASN A 109 -12.96 -1.05 28.54
N ILE A 110 -12.67 -2.19 27.92
CA ILE A 110 -13.64 -3.25 27.63
C ILE A 110 -13.49 -4.43 28.62
N ASP A 111 -12.49 -4.38 29.50
CA ASP A 111 -12.25 -5.33 30.59
C ASP A 111 -12.79 -4.81 31.94
#